data_AF-A0A7S0SID3-F1
#
_entry.id   AF-A0A7S0SID3-F1
#
_cell.length_a   1.000
_cell.length_b   1.000
_cell.length_c   1.000
_cell.angle_alpha   90.00
_cell.angle_beta   90.00
_cell.angle_gamma   90.00
#
_symmetry.space_group_name_H-M   'P 1'
#
loop_
_entity.id
_entity.type
_entity.pdbx_description
1 polymer ?
#
loop_
_entity_poly.entity_id
_entity_poly.type
_entity_poly.pdbx_seq_one_letter_code
_entity_poly.pdbx_strand_id
1 'polypeptide(L)'
;SSSSPLLLPGQLGSLTAAATPAEGYLGTALRRFNTRLFGAPWCEKCKQQKQMLYRMLGPVHWRDHYSDCGAATCCLGCTGVKQVPLWKVNGVRYPGRFDDTQLAAIVGAQGPNQRGGRRA
;
A
#
# COMPACT_ATOMS: atom_id res chain seq x y z
N SER A 1 18.80 -12.16 54.65
CA SER A 1 18.73 -11.20 53.55
C SER A 1 17.58 -11.59 52.64
N SER A 2 16.46 -10.88 52.78
CA SER A 2 15.27 -11.05 51.95
C SER A 2 15.21 -9.87 50.99
N SER A 3 15.19 -10.14 49.68
CA SER A 3 15.03 -9.10 48.67
C SER A 3 13.94 -9.52 47.70
N SER A 4 12.75 -8.95 47.89
CA SER A 4 11.66 -8.98 46.93
C SER A 4 11.90 -7.92 45.85
N PRO A 5 11.70 -8.20 44.56
CA PRO A 5 11.56 -7.15 43.57
C PRO A 5 10.09 -6.73 43.44
N LEU A 6 9.83 -5.47 43.78
CA LEU A 6 8.65 -4.72 43.33
C LEU A 6 8.87 -4.30 41.87
N LEU A 7 7.94 -4.59 40.97
CA LEU A 7 7.77 -3.86 39.72
C LEU A 7 6.30 -3.55 39.44
N LEU A 8 6.08 -2.33 38.96
CA LEU A 8 4.85 -1.55 38.97
C LEU A 8 3.80 -1.96 37.92
N PRO A 9 2.50 -1.71 38.16
CA PRO A 9 1.49 -1.68 37.11
C PRO A 9 1.48 -0.33 36.40
N GLY A 10 1.69 -0.31 35.08
CA GLY A 10 1.66 0.96 34.33
C GLY A 10 2.11 0.90 32.88
N GLN A 11 1.90 -0.22 32.16
CA GLN A 11 2.00 -0.21 30.70
C GLN A 11 0.71 0.35 30.12
N LEU A 12 0.70 1.68 29.92
CA LEU A 12 -0.18 2.34 28.98
C LEU A 12 0.11 1.76 27.60
N GLY A 13 -0.67 0.75 27.23
CA GLY A 13 -0.61 0.08 25.94
C GLY A 13 -0.72 1.13 24.84
N SER A 14 0.40 1.37 24.16
CA SER A 14 0.40 2.00 22.86
C SER A 14 -0.47 1.13 21.96
N LEU A 15 -1.63 1.65 21.58
CA LEU A 15 -2.50 1.08 20.54
C LEU A 15 -1.81 1.23 19.18
N THR A 16 -0.67 0.57 19.02
CA THR A 16 -0.14 0.26 17.71
C THR A 16 -1.05 -0.85 17.22
N ALA A 17 -2.05 -0.50 16.40
CA ALA A 17 -2.81 -1.49 15.64
C ALA A 17 -1.77 -2.33 14.90
N ALA A 18 -1.47 -3.51 15.45
CA ALA A 18 -0.49 -4.41 14.86
C ALA A 18 -1.03 -4.76 13.49
N ALA A 19 -0.24 -4.43 12.44
CA ALA A 19 -0.55 -4.89 11.10
C ALA A 19 -0.79 -6.40 11.19
N THR A 20 -1.95 -6.85 10.74
CA THR A 20 -2.28 -8.27 10.73
C THR A 20 -1.23 -9.01 9.89
N PRO A 21 -1.01 -10.32 10.12
CA PRO A 21 -0.04 -11.10 9.33
C PRO A 21 -0.30 -11.00 7.81
N ALA A 22 -1.57 -10.87 7.41
CA ALA A 22 -1.98 -10.64 6.03
C ALA A 22 -1.53 -9.27 5.50
N GLU A 23 -1.64 -8.20 6.30
CA GLU A 23 -1.17 -6.86 5.94
C GLU A 23 0.36 -6.78 5.87
N GLY A 24 1.08 -7.47 6.77
CA GLY A 24 2.54 -7.56 6.72
C GLY A 24 3.06 -8.30 5.48
N TYR A 25 2.38 -9.37 5.08
CA TYR A 25 2.69 -10.10 3.84
C TYR A 25 2.41 -9.23 2.60
N LEU A 26 1.25 -8.57 2.55
CA LEU A 26 0.88 -7.70 1.44
C LEU A 26 1.81 -6.49 1.33
N GLY A 27 2.17 -5.84 2.44
CA GLY A 27 3.14 -4.74 2.45
C GLY A 27 4.52 -5.16 1.94
N THR A 28 4.95 -6.38 2.26
CA THR A 28 6.19 -6.94 1.71
C THR A 28 6.08 -7.20 0.21
N ALA A 29 4.95 -7.73 -0.25
CA ALA A 29 4.71 -7.96 -1.67
C ALA A 29 4.65 -6.65 -2.47
N LEU A 30 3.96 -5.62 -1.97
CA LEU A 30 3.88 -4.30 -2.60
C LEU A 30 5.26 -3.65 -2.80
N ARG A 31 6.15 -3.79 -1.81
CA ARG A 31 7.56 -3.35 -1.92
C ARG A 31 8.32 -4.11 -2.98
N ARG A 32 8.10 -5.42 -3.09
CA ARG A 32 8.75 -6.27 -4.10
C ARG A 32 8.29 -5.97 -5.53
N PHE A 33 7.01 -5.67 -5.72
CA PHE A 33 6.39 -5.56 -7.04
C PHE A 33 6.21 -4.12 -7.54
N ASN A 34 7.26 -3.30 -7.50
CA ASN A 34 7.32 -1.90 -8.03
C ASN A 34 5.94 -1.19 -8.03
N THR A 35 5.25 -1.23 -6.88
CA THR A 35 3.85 -0.85 -6.82
C THR A 35 3.73 0.66 -6.64
N ARG A 36 2.77 1.30 -7.30
CA ARG A 36 2.53 2.74 -7.18
C ARG A 36 1.05 3.07 -7.23
N LEU A 37 0.57 3.81 -6.24
CA LEU A 37 -0.76 4.39 -6.20
C LEU A 37 -0.68 5.84 -6.70
N PHE A 38 -1.43 6.15 -7.75
CA PHE A 38 -1.65 7.49 -8.24
C PHE A 38 -2.97 8.02 -7.66
N GLY A 39 -2.94 9.18 -7.01
CA GLY A 39 -4.09 9.76 -6.34
C GLY A 39 -4.04 11.27 -6.30
N ALA A 40 -5.16 11.92 -5.97
CA ALA A 40 -5.26 13.36 -5.84
C ALA A 40 -5.98 13.74 -4.52
N PRO A 41 -5.69 14.90 -3.90
CA PRO A 41 -6.23 15.29 -2.60
C PRO A 41 -7.73 15.60 -2.66
N TRP A 42 -8.23 16.07 -3.80
CA TRP A 42 -9.65 16.34 -4.04
C TRP A 42 -10.47 15.05 -4.28
N CYS A 43 -9.82 13.91 -4.50
CA CYS A 43 -10.47 12.66 -4.83
C CYS A 43 -10.71 11.81 -3.58
N GLU A 44 -11.97 11.66 -3.18
CA GLU A 44 -12.35 10.93 -1.96
C GLU A 44 -11.92 9.46 -1.98
N LYS A 45 -12.11 8.79 -3.13
CA LYS A 45 -11.64 7.41 -3.35
C LYS A 45 -10.11 7.30 -3.22
N CYS A 46 -9.38 8.34 -3.57
CA CYS A 46 -7.93 8.39 -3.49
C CYS A 46 -7.45 8.50 -2.03
N LYS A 47 -8.16 9.25 -1.19
CA LYS A 47 -7.89 9.32 0.26
C LYS A 47 -8.02 7.93 0.91
N GLN A 48 -9.08 7.19 0.59
CA GLN A 48 -9.30 5.83 1.09
C GLN A 48 -8.15 4.89 0.71
N GLN A 49 -7.73 4.90 -0.55
CA GLN A 49 -6.63 4.05 -1.03
C GLN A 49 -5.27 4.46 -0.46
N LYS A 50 -5.04 5.76 -0.25
CA LYS A 50 -3.83 6.26 0.41
C LYS A 50 -3.76 5.81 1.87
N GLN A 51 -4.88 5.81 2.59
CA GLN A 51 -4.94 5.28 3.95
C GLN A 51 -4.66 3.78 3.99
N MET A 52 -5.21 3.03 3.04
CA MET A 52 -4.92 1.60 2.89
C MET A 52 -3.43 1.35 2.63
N LEU A 53 -2.82 2.10 1.71
CA LEU A 53 -1.38 2.04 1.43
C LEU A 53 -0.54 2.38 2.67
N TYR A 54 -0.92 3.41 3.41
CA TYR A 54 -0.26 3.79 4.67
C TYR A 54 -0.35 2.68 5.72
N ARG A 55 -1.51 2.02 5.84
CA ARG A 55 -1.71 0.89 6.76
C ARG A 55 -0.81 -0.30 6.42
N MET A 56 -0.64 -0.59 5.13
CA MET A 56 0.17 -1.75 4.68
C MET A 56 1.68 -1.50 4.72
N LEU A 57 2.12 -0.26 4.44
CA LEU A 57 3.55 0.07 4.30
C LEU A 57 4.12 0.83 5.50
N GLY A 58 3.25 1.33 6.36
CA GLY A 58 3.62 2.17 7.49
C GLY A 58 4.08 3.57 7.09
N PRO A 59 4.35 4.43 8.08
CA PRO A 59 4.71 5.84 7.89
C PRO A 59 6.00 6.05 7.09
N VAL A 60 6.91 5.08 7.12
CA VAL A 60 8.24 5.19 6.53
C VAL A 60 8.20 4.97 5.02
N HIS A 61 7.46 3.96 4.54
CA HIS A 61 7.58 3.50 3.15
C HIS A 61 6.45 3.92 2.22
N TRP A 62 5.28 4.34 2.74
CA TRP A 62 4.12 4.61 1.88
C TRP A 62 4.37 5.68 0.81
N ARG A 63 5.24 6.66 1.09
CA ARG A 63 5.55 7.77 0.17
C ARG A 63 6.24 7.29 -1.11
N ASP A 64 7.10 6.28 -1.01
CA ASP A 64 7.82 5.70 -2.16
C ASP A 64 6.86 5.05 -3.16
N HIS A 65 5.69 4.64 -2.66
CA HIS A 65 4.63 3.97 -3.39
C HIS A 65 3.44 4.88 -3.71
N TYR A 66 3.49 6.17 -3.42
CA TYR A 66 2.43 7.12 -3.73
C TYR A 66 2.89 8.18 -4.73
N SER A 67 2.00 8.60 -5.63
CA SER A 67 2.23 9.71 -6.55
C SER A 67 1.03 10.64 -6.51
N ASP A 68 1.29 11.89 -6.12
CA ASP A 68 0.28 12.93 -6.05
C ASP A 68 0.03 13.55 -7.43
N CYS A 69 -1.21 13.47 -7.87
CA CYS A 69 -1.74 14.01 -9.11
C CYS A 69 -2.60 15.26 -8.87
N GLY A 70 -2.51 15.90 -7.70
CA GLY A 70 -3.41 16.98 -7.29
C GLY A 70 -3.29 18.29 -8.06
N ALA A 71 -2.11 18.58 -8.61
CA ALA A 71 -1.89 19.77 -9.44
C ALA A 71 -2.59 19.70 -10.81
N ALA A 72 -3.14 18.54 -11.17
CA ALA A 72 -3.85 18.32 -12.41
C ALA A 72 -5.36 18.58 -12.24
N THR A 73 -5.75 19.85 -12.34
CA THR A 73 -7.16 20.28 -12.18
C THR A 73 -8.03 20.00 -13.41
N CYS A 74 -7.45 19.66 -14.58
CA CYS A 74 -8.20 19.38 -15.81
C CYS A 74 -7.70 18.19 -16.64
N CYS A 75 -6.44 17.80 -16.51
CA CYS A 75 -5.88 16.61 -17.15
C CYS A 75 -4.92 16.03 -16.13
N LEU A 76 -5.09 14.78 -15.67
CA LEU A 76 -4.14 14.05 -14.81
C LEU A 76 -2.76 13.93 -15.48
N GLY A 77 -2.05 15.05 -15.61
CA GLY A 77 -0.75 15.20 -16.25
C GLY A 77 0.36 14.48 -15.50
N CYS A 78 0.04 13.87 -14.36
CA CYS A 78 0.87 12.88 -13.73
C CYS A 78 1.02 11.64 -14.63
N THR A 79 2.20 11.44 -15.22
CA THR A 79 2.65 10.16 -15.83
C THR A 79 1.70 9.52 -16.87
N GLY A 80 0.88 10.31 -17.57
CA GLY A 80 -0.07 9.81 -18.57
C GLY A 80 -1.20 8.94 -17.98
N VAL A 81 -1.63 9.25 -16.75
CA VAL A 81 -2.77 8.61 -16.09
C VAL A 81 -4.05 9.32 -16.54
N LYS A 82 -5.10 8.58 -16.93
CA LYS A 82 -6.39 9.16 -17.38
C LYS A 82 -7.41 9.33 -16.25
N GLN A 83 -7.24 8.59 -15.14
CA GLN A 83 -8.17 8.58 -14.01
C GLN A 83 -7.45 8.20 -12.70
N VAL A 84 -7.91 8.73 -11.58
CA VAL A 84 -7.46 8.36 -10.23
C VAL A 84 -8.65 7.88 -9.37
N PRO A 85 -8.44 6.98 -8.39
CA PRO A 85 -7.18 6.31 -8.08
C PRO A 85 -6.76 5.31 -9.17
N LEU A 86 -5.46 5.11 -9.32
CA LEU A 86 -4.90 4.09 -10.20
C LEU A 86 -3.74 3.39 -9.50
N TRP A 87 -3.77 2.06 -9.52
CA TRP A 87 -2.68 1.23 -9.07
C TRP A 87 -1.82 0.83 -10.26
N LYS A 88 -0.51 0.93 -10.12
CA LYS A 88 0.45 0.36 -11.05
C LYS A 88 1.22 -0.71 -10.31
N VAL A 89 1.15 -1.96 -10.76
CA VAL A 89 1.85 -3.09 -10.16
C VAL A 89 2.72 -3.71 -11.24
N ASN A 90 4.04 -3.73 -11.02
CA ASN A 90 5.01 -4.29 -11.98
C ASN A 90 4.80 -3.78 -13.44
N GLY A 91 4.46 -2.49 -13.61
CA GLY A 91 4.23 -1.89 -14.92
C GLY A 91 2.78 -1.89 -15.42
N VAL A 92 1.94 -2.80 -14.94
CA VAL A 92 0.53 -2.94 -15.35
C VAL A 92 -0.36 -1.98 -14.57
N ARG A 93 -1.32 -1.35 -15.26
CA ARG A 93 -2.21 -0.34 -14.70
C ARG A 93 -3.59 -0.93 -14.35
N TYR A 94 -4.05 -0.68 -13.14
CA TYR A 94 -5.31 -1.12 -12.57
C TYR A 94 -6.10 0.11 -12.09
N PRO A 95 -7.03 0.63 -12.91
CA PRO A 95 -7.83 1.78 -12.52
C PRO A 95 -8.83 1.44 -11.41
N GLY A 96 -9.05 2.38 -10.50
CA GLY A 96 -10.11 2.29 -9.50
C GLY A 96 -9.61 1.93 -8.10
N ARG A 97 -10.58 1.58 -7.26
CA ARG A 97 -10.40 1.27 -5.84
C ARG A 97 -10.36 -0.25 -5.66
N PHE A 98 -9.45 -0.73 -4.83
CA PHE A 98 -9.37 -2.12 -4.42
C PHE A 98 -9.44 -2.23 -2.90
N ASP A 99 -10.00 -3.32 -2.40
CA ASP A 99 -9.81 -3.77 -1.03
C ASP A 99 -8.51 -4.59 -0.87
N ASP A 100 -8.21 -5.00 0.36
CA ASP A 100 -7.00 -5.74 0.70
C ASP A 100 -6.90 -7.07 -0.06
N THR A 101 -8.02 -7.78 -0.19
CA THR A 101 -8.10 -9.09 -0.85
C THR A 101 -7.88 -8.96 -2.35
N GLN A 102 -8.52 -7.98 -2.98
CA GLN A 102 -8.37 -7.69 -4.40
C GLN A 102 -6.92 -7.27 -4.72
N LEU A 103 -6.33 -6.40 -3.91
CA LEU A 103 -4.95 -5.97 -4.13
C LEU A 103 -3.97 -7.13 -3.90
N ALA A 104 -4.19 -7.97 -2.89
CA ALA A 104 -3.40 -9.18 -2.68
C ALA A 104 -3.49 -10.15 -3.86
N ALA A 105 -4.67 -10.32 -4.46
CA ALA A 105 -4.83 -11.14 -5.66
C ALA A 105 -4.06 -10.56 -6.87
N ILE A 106 -4.15 -9.24 -7.09
CA ILE A 106 -3.40 -8.55 -8.16
C ILE A 106 -1.90 -8.75 -7.98
N VAL A 107 -1.38 -8.53 -6.77
CA VAL A 107 0.05 -8.64 -6.48
C VAL A 107 0.50 -10.10 -6.50
N GLY A 108 -0.30 -11.03 -5.98
CA GLY A 108 -0.02 -12.47 -5.98
C GLY A 108 0.02 -13.07 -7.39
N ALA A 109 -0.82 -12.59 -8.30
CA ALA A 109 -0.81 -12.99 -9.71
C ALA A 109 0.49 -12.57 -10.45
N GLN A 110 1.27 -11.64 -9.89
CA GLN A 110 2.57 -11.22 -10.44
C GLN A 110 3.74 -12.11 -10.00
N GLY A 111 3.47 -13.18 -9.23
CA GLY A 111 4.45 -14.20 -8.84
C GLY A 111 5.17 -14.85 -10.03
N PRO A 112 6.21 -15.66 -9.78
CA PRO A 112 7.17 -16.13 -10.80
C PRO A 112 6.62 -16.96 -11.98
N ASN A 113 5.30 -17.07 -12.17
CA ASN A 113 4.70 -17.89 -13.22
C ASN A 113 4.04 -17.11 -14.38
N GLN A 114 4.45 -15.88 -14.68
CA GLN A 114 3.92 -15.14 -15.86
C GLN A 114 4.97 -14.28 -16.58
N ARG A 115 6.23 -14.72 -16.65
CA ARG A 115 7.27 -14.08 -17.49
C ARG A 115 8.10 -15.07 -18.32
N GLY A 116 7.52 -16.21 -18.68
CA GLY A 116 8.13 -17.21 -19.57
C GLY A 116 7.08 -17.79 -20.51
N GLY A 117 6.81 -17.12 -21.62
CA GLY A 117 5.75 -17.59 -22.53
C GLY A 117 5.53 -16.71 -23.76
N ARG A 118 6.60 -16.26 -24.42
CA ARG A 118 6.55 -15.89 -25.83
C ARG A 118 7.84 -16.37 -26.50
N ARG A 119 7.84 -17.66 -26.84
CA ARG A 119 8.53 -18.19 -28.02
C ARG A 119 7.46 -18.43 -29.06
N ALA A 120 7.48 -17.64 -30.12
CA ALA A 120 7.09 -17.96 -31.49
C ALA A 120 7.55 -16.79 -32.35
#